data_AF-T0ZKG9-F1
#
_entry.id   AF-T0ZKG9-F1
#
_cell.length_a   1.000
_cell.length_b   1.000
_cell.length_c   1.000
_cell.angle_alpha   90.00
_cell.angle_beta   90.00
_cell.angle_gamma   90.00
#
_symmetry.space_group_name_H-M   'P 1'
#
loop_
_entity.id
_entity.type
_entity.pdbx_description
1 polymer ?
#
loop_
_entity_poly.entity_id
_entity_poly.type
_entity_poly.pdbx_seq_one_letter_code
_entity_poly.pdbx_strand_id
1 'polypeptide(L)'
;MVEEKSSGVAVVLSFFIPGLGQIYVGKIGFGILLIILGAISYALSFFLIGIPFALLIWIYSMYDAYRTAEATHSKPVKRGSVRSDNNEALATLKKRYASGDITKKQYTQTKEDLEND
;
A
#
# COMPACT_ATOMS: atom_id res chain seq x y z
N MET A 1 -56.95 3.15 -24.59
CA MET A 1 -56.17 1.97 -24.15
C MET A 1 -54.96 2.54 -23.43
N VAL A 2 -54.93 2.41 -22.11
CA VAL A 2 -53.84 2.92 -21.27
C VAL A 2 -52.73 1.87 -21.35
N GLU A 3 -51.65 2.18 -22.07
CA GLU A 3 -50.44 1.35 -21.99
C GLU A 3 -49.92 1.47 -20.56
N GLU A 4 -49.99 0.36 -19.81
CA GLU A 4 -49.31 0.17 -18.55
C GLU A 4 -47.80 0.17 -18.79
N LYS A 5 -47.25 1.37 -18.94
CA LYS A 5 -45.82 1.59 -19.05
C LYS A 5 -45.21 1.39 -17.67
N SER A 6 -44.76 0.17 -17.40
CA SER A 6 -44.42 -0.35 -16.07
C SER A 6 -43.61 0.64 -15.20
N SER A 7 -44.27 1.17 -14.17
CA SER A 7 -43.69 2.09 -13.20
C SER A 7 -42.48 1.49 -12.48
N GLY A 8 -42.41 0.14 -12.39
CA GLY A 8 -41.29 -0.58 -11.79
C GLY A 8 -39.98 -0.46 -12.57
N VAL A 9 -40.01 -0.50 -13.90
CA VAL A 9 -38.79 -0.38 -14.72
C VAL A 9 -38.23 1.03 -14.62
N ALA A 10 -39.09 2.06 -14.58
CA ALA A 10 -38.66 3.44 -14.39
C ALA A 10 -37.96 3.69 -13.05
N VAL A 11 -38.37 2.98 -11.99
CA VAL A 11 -37.77 3.05 -10.65
C VAL A 11 -36.42 2.34 -10.62
N VAL A 12 -36.33 1.13 -11.17
CA VAL A 12 -35.06 0.39 -11.27
C VAL A 12 -34.07 1.16 -12.14
N LEU A 13 -34.51 1.79 -13.23
CA LEU A 13 -33.64 2.59 -14.09
C LEU A 13 -33.19 3.91 -13.42
N SER A 14 -34.04 4.51 -12.59
CA SER A 14 -33.68 5.69 -11.76
C SER A 14 -32.75 5.36 -10.61
N PHE A 15 -32.73 4.09 -10.16
CA PHE A 15 -31.81 3.61 -9.14
C PHE A 15 -30.36 3.56 -9.66
N PHE A 16 -30.16 3.31 -10.96
CA PHE A 16 -28.83 3.30 -11.58
C PHE A 16 -28.37 4.67 -12.09
N ILE A 17 -29.28 5.54 -12.58
CA ILE A 17 -28.96 6.93 -12.96
C ILE A 17 -30.09 7.87 -12.52
N PRO A 18 -29.84 8.80 -11.57
CA PRO A 18 -30.85 9.75 -11.13
C PRO A 18 -31.30 10.64 -12.30
N GLY A 19 -32.58 10.53 -12.69
CA GLY A 19 -33.21 11.35 -13.75
C GLY A 19 -33.75 10.55 -14.95
N LEU A 20 -33.36 9.28 -15.14
CA LEU A 20 -33.89 8.42 -16.20
C LEU A 20 -35.39 8.13 -16.08
N GLY A 21 -35.93 8.01 -14.86
CA GLY A 21 -37.37 7.81 -14.65
C GLY A 21 -38.22 9.02 -15.06
N GLN A 22 -37.69 10.24 -14.92
CA GLN A 22 -38.39 11.46 -15.36
C GLN A 22 -38.43 11.55 -16.89
N ILE A 23 -37.37 11.08 -17.57
CA ILE A 23 -37.34 10.92 -19.03
C ILE A 23 -38.37 9.89 -19.48
N TYR A 24 -38.53 8.79 -18.73
CA TYR A 24 -39.49 7.73 -19.06
C TYR A 24 -40.96 8.17 -18.97
N VAL A 25 -41.28 9.09 -18.06
CA VAL A 25 -42.62 9.70 -17.89
C VAL A 25 -42.86 10.82 -18.92
N GLY A 26 -41.92 11.09 -19.82
CA GLY A 26 -42.02 12.11 -20.89
C GLY A 26 -41.54 13.50 -20.47
N LYS A 27 -41.06 13.67 -19.24
CA LYS A 27 -40.50 14.93 -18.72
C LYS A 27 -38.98 14.99 -18.93
N ILE A 28 -38.57 15.00 -20.20
CA ILE A 28 -37.17 14.91 -20.61
C ILE A 28 -36.33 16.05 -20.02
N GLY A 29 -36.82 17.29 -20.08
CA GLY A 29 -36.08 18.46 -19.58
C GLY A 29 -35.79 18.39 -18.07
N PHE A 30 -36.75 17.92 -17.27
CA PHE A 30 -36.57 17.77 -15.83
C PHE A 30 -35.63 16.61 -15.47
N GLY A 31 -35.67 15.52 -16.25
CA GLY A 31 -34.75 14.40 -16.08
C GLY A 31 -33.29 14.76 -16.36
N ILE A 32 -33.02 15.52 -17.43
CA ILE A 32 -31.66 16.00 -17.75
C ILE A 32 -31.15 16.92 -16.64
N LEU A 33 -32.01 17.82 -16.13
CA LEU A 33 -31.65 18.71 -15.03
C LEU A 33 -31.21 17.93 -13.78
N LEU A 34 -31.94 16.87 -13.41
CA LEU A 34 -31.59 16.03 -12.27
C LEU A 34 -30.29 15.23 -12.47
N ILE A 35 -30.03 14.74 -13.69
CA ILE A 35 -28.75 14.06 -14.01
C ILE A 35 -27.58 15.01 -13.79
N ILE A 36 -27.67 16.24 -14.30
CA ILE A 36 -26.62 17.26 -14.17
C ILE A 36 -26.43 17.62 -12.69
N LEU A 37 -27.52 17.86 -11.96
CA LEU A 37 -27.46 18.21 -10.55
C LEU A 37 -26.87 17.08 -9.70
N GLY A 38 -27.23 15.83 -10.01
CA GLY A 38 -26.67 14.63 -9.38
C GLY A 38 -25.18 14.47 -9.66
N ALA A 39 -24.74 14.67 -10.90
CA ALA A 39 -23.33 14.62 -11.28
C ALA A 39 -22.51 15.69 -10.55
N ILE A 40 -23.02 16.92 -10.47
CA ILE A 40 -22.38 18.02 -9.72
C ILE A 40 -22.31 17.66 -8.23
N SER A 41 -23.39 17.15 -7.65
CA SER A 41 -23.44 16.79 -6.23
C SER A 41 -22.49 15.64 -5.88
N TYR A 42 -22.36 14.65 -6.77
CA TYR A 42 -21.40 13.56 -6.63
C TYR A 42 -19.95 14.05 -6.74
N ALA A 43 -19.65 14.89 -7.73
CA ALA A 43 -18.33 15.50 -7.87
C ALA A 43 -17.97 16.35 -6.64
N LEU A 44 -18.91 17.18 -6.15
CA LEU A 44 -18.71 17.96 -4.92
C LEU A 44 -18.46 17.06 -3.71
N SER A 45 -19.21 15.97 -3.56
CA SER A 45 -19.02 15.00 -2.46
C SER A 45 -17.64 14.36 -2.51
N PHE A 46 -17.13 14.03 -3.71
CA PHE A 46 -15.78 13.50 -3.87
C PHE A 46 -14.72 14.51 -3.44
N PHE A 47 -14.89 15.80 -3.75
CA PHE A 47 -13.97 16.83 -3.26
C PHE A 47 -14.09 17.06 -1.74
N LEU A 48 -15.31 17.11 -1.22
CA LEU A 48 -15.59 17.36 0.20
C LEU A 48 -15.11 16.23 1.11
N ILE A 49 -15.19 14.98 0.66
CA ILE A 49 -14.82 13.80 1.45
C ILE A 49 -13.44 13.29 1.06
N GLY A 50 -13.12 13.29 -0.23
CA GLY A 50 -11.87 12.75 -0.77
C GLY A 50 -10.64 13.56 -0.35
N ILE A 51 -10.70 14.89 -0.39
CA ILE A 51 -9.57 15.73 0.05
C ILE A 51 -9.25 15.54 1.54
N PRO A 52 -10.19 15.68 2.49
CA PRO A 52 -9.85 15.48 3.90
C PRO A 52 -9.43 14.04 4.19
N PHE A 53 -10.02 13.04 3.52
CA PHE A 53 -9.59 11.65 3.66
C PHE A 53 -8.15 11.43 3.15
N ALA A 54 -7.78 12.01 2.01
CA ALA A 54 -6.43 11.97 1.49
C ALA A 54 -5.43 12.68 2.43
N LEU A 55 -5.81 13.82 3.02
CA LEU A 55 -5.00 14.51 4.01
C LEU A 55 -4.78 13.67 5.28
N LEU A 56 -5.80 12.96 5.76
CA LEU A 56 -5.68 12.06 6.91
C LEU A 56 -4.69 10.92 6.63
N ILE A 57 -4.79 10.29 5.45
CA ILE A 57 -3.84 9.24 5.03
C ILE A 57 -2.42 9.81 4.94
N TRP A 58 -2.26 11.02 4.40
CA TRP A 58 -0.96 11.65 4.27
C TRP A 58 -0.30 11.90 5.63
N ILE A 59 -1.05 12.43 6.61
CA ILE A 59 -0.56 12.62 7.98
C ILE A 59 -0.24 11.27 8.64
N TYR A 60 -1.10 10.27 8.46
CA TYR A 60 -0.86 8.93 8.98
C TYR A 60 0.41 8.30 8.39
N SER A 61 0.64 8.45 7.09
CA SER A 61 1.85 7.97 6.43
C SER A 61 3.11 8.63 6.98
N MET A 62 3.04 9.92 7.32
CA MET A 62 4.16 10.61 7.97
C MET A 62 4.41 10.02 9.37
N TYR A 63 3.37 9.80 10.15
CA TYR A 63 3.46 9.20 11.49
C TYR A 63 4.06 7.78 11.44
N ASP A 64 3.64 6.94 10.49
CA ASP A 64 4.17 5.60 10.31
C ASP A 64 5.66 5.61 9.92
N ALA A 65 6.06 6.55 9.06
CA ALA A 65 7.46 6.75 8.69
C ALA A 65 8.32 7.15 9.91
N TYR A 66 7.84 8.04 10.78
CA TYR A 66 8.54 8.41 12.02
C TYR A 66 8.73 7.21 12.95
N ARG A 67 7.67 6.42 13.19
CA ARG A 67 7.77 5.21 14.03
C ARG A 67 8.71 4.17 13.43
N THR A 68 8.70 4.01 12.10
CA THR A 68 9.55 3.05 11.40
C THR A 68 11.03 3.47 11.43
N ALA A 69 11.32 4.77 11.36
CA ALA A 69 12.67 5.30 11.52
C ALA A 69 13.24 4.96 12.91
N GLU A 70 12.49 5.19 13.98
CA GLU A 70 12.89 4.83 15.36
C GLU A 70 13.08 3.31 15.55
N ALA A 71 12.20 2.52 14.93
CA ALA A 71 12.27 1.07 14.99
C ALA A 71 13.49 0.48 14.25
N THR A 72 14.02 1.19 13.25
CA THR A 72 15.17 0.72 12.46
C THR A 72 16.50 1.03 13.14
N HIS A 73 16.61 2.15 13.85
CA HIS A 73 17.78 2.47 14.67
C HIS A 73 17.96 1.55 15.88
N SER A 74 16.87 0.94 16.35
CA SER A 74 16.84 0.19 17.61
C SER A 74 16.84 -1.33 17.44
N LYS A 75 17.08 -1.86 16.22
CA LYS A 75 17.31 -3.30 16.05
C LYS A 75 18.80 -3.56 16.22
N PRO A 76 19.30 -3.90 17.42
CA PRO A 76 20.64 -4.45 17.52
C PRO A 76 20.68 -5.65 16.58
N VAL A 77 21.66 -5.68 15.69
CA VAL A 77 22.04 -6.89 14.96
C VAL A 77 22.06 -8.00 16.01
N LYS A 78 21.22 -9.03 15.84
CA LYS A 78 21.16 -10.14 16.78
C LYS A 78 22.54 -10.80 16.77
N ARG A 79 23.42 -10.41 17.70
CA ARG A 79 24.80 -10.92 17.83
C ARG A 79 24.86 -12.45 17.88
N GLY A 80 23.76 -13.08 18.30
CA GLY A 80 23.58 -14.53 18.28
C GLY A 80 23.49 -15.17 16.88
N SER A 81 22.97 -14.49 15.85
CA SER A 81 23.01 -15.02 14.47
C SER A 81 24.40 -14.84 13.86
N VAL A 82 25.04 -13.68 14.06
CA VAL A 82 26.39 -13.38 13.57
C VAL A 82 27.42 -14.38 14.10
N ARG A 83 27.37 -14.71 15.39
CA ARG A 83 28.29 -15.69 16.00
C ARG A 83 28.09 -17.11 15.44
N SER A 84 26.88 -17.43 14.97
CA SER A 84 26.58 -18.70 14.31
C SER A 84 27.06 -18.72 12.86
N ASP A 85 27.07 -17.59 12.16
CA ASP A 85 27.57 -17.51 10.78
C ASP A 85 29.12 -17.52 10.75
N ASN A 86 29.76 -16.90 11.75
CA ASN A 86 31.23 -16.82 11.86
C ASN A 86 31.89 -18.20 12.06
N ASN A 87 31.25 -19.14 12.76
CA ASN A 87 31.85 -20.46 13.01
C ASN A 87 31.94 -21.32 11.73
N GLU A 88 31.00 -21.17 10.80
CA GLU A 88 30.98 -21.83 9.50
C GLU A 88 32.00 -21.18 8.54
N ALA A 89 32.10 -19.85 8.60
CA ALA A 89 33.14 -19.10 7.90
C ALA A 89 34.55 -19.52 8.35
N LEU A 90 34.78 -19.67 9.66
CA LEU A 90 36.06 -20.15 10.21
C LEU A 90 36.41 -21.58 9.74
N ALA A 91 35.42 -22.47 9.64
CA ALA A 91 35.61 -23.82 9.10
C ALA A 91 36.01 -23.79 7.62
N THR A 92 35.41 -22.89 6.84
CA THR A 92 35.73 -22.71 5.42
C THR A 92 37.11 -22.07 5.21
N LEU A 93 37.45 -21.06 6.02
CA LEU A 93 38.78 -20.43 6.00
C LEU A 93 39.88 -21.42 6.37
N LYS A 94 39.65 -22.27 7.37
CA LYS A 94 40.59 -23.34 7.76
C LYS A 94 40.83 -24.32 6.61
N LYS A 95 39.79 -24.70 5.87
CA LYS A 95 39.92 -25.56 4.67
C LYS A 95 40.74 -24.87 3.59
N ARG A 96 40.46 -23.60 3.28
CA ARG A 96 41.21 -22.83 2.27
C ARG A 96 42.67 -22.63 2.64
N TYR A 97 42.98 -22.45 3.93
CA TYR A 97 44.35 -22.38 4.43
C TYR A 97 45.08 -23.72 4.27
N ALA A 98 44.41 -24.83 4.60
CA ALA A 98 44.96 -26.18 4.42
C ALA A 98 45.18 -26.54 2.95
N SER A 99 44.37 -26.00 2.03
CA SER A 99 44.55 -26.14 0.58
C SER A 99 45.68 -25.28 0.00
N GLY A 100 46.30 -24.38 0.79
CA GLY A 100 47.36 -23.48 0.33
C GLY A 100 46.89 -22.29 -0.51
N ASP A 101 45.59 -22.13 -0.71
CA ASP A 101 44.99 -21.04 -1.51
C ASP A 101 45.09 -19.67 -0.82
N ILE A 102 45.23 -19.65 0.51
CA ILE A 102 45.35 -18.41 1.29
C ILE A 102 46.63 -18.39 2.13
N THR A 103 47.34 -17.27 2.07
CA THR A 103 48.56 -17.04 2.83
C THR A 103 48.25 -16.90 4.33
N LYS A 104 49.16 -17.35 5.20
CA LYS A 104 49.04 -17.29 6.67
C LYS A 104 48.65 -15.89 7.19
N LYS A 105 49.17 -14.82 6.58
CA LYS A 105 48.83 -13.43 6.95
C LYS A 105 47.34 -13.13 6.76
N GLN A 106 46.74 -13.66 5.70
CA GLN A 106 45.33 -13.42 5.37
C GLN A 106 44.39 -14.27 6.23
N TYR A 107 44.79 -15.50 6.55
CA TYR A 107 44.06 -16.36 7.49
C TYR A 107 44.00 -15.75 8.90
N THR A 108 45.12 -15.25 9.42
CA THR A 108 45.15 -14.68 10.78
C THR A 108 44.34 -13.40 10.86
N GLN A 109 44.43 -12.51 9.87
CA GLN A 109 43.66 -11.26 9.85
C GLN A 109 42.15 -11.53 9.83
N THR A 110 41.67 -12.34 8.89
CA THR A 110 40.23 -12.62 8.78
C THR A 110 39.71 -13.43 9.97
N LYS A 111 40.53 -14.28 10.59
CA LYS A 111 40.15 -14.97 11.83
C LYS A 111 39.98 -13.98 12.99
N GLU A 112 40.88 -13.03 13.13
CA GLU A 112 40.86 -12.02 14.20
C GLU A 112 39.65 -11.08 14.05
N ASP A 113 39.31 -10.69 12.83
CA ASP A 113 38.13 -9.88 12.54
C ASP A 113 36.81 -10.64 12.85
N LEU A 114 36.77 -11.96 12.62
CA LEU A 114 35.59 -12.81 12.90
C LEU A 114 35.44 -13.21 14.38
N GLU A 115 36.51 -13.13 15.16
CA GLU A 115 36.55 -13.48 16.60
C GLU A 115 36.24 -12.28 17.51
N ASN A 116 36.47 -11.05 17.02
CA ASN A 116 36.30 -9.79 17.75
C ASN A 116 34.95 -9.06 17.52
N ASP A 117 34.05 -9.60 16.69
CA ASP A 117 32.70 -9.06 16.36
C ASP A 117 31.57 -9.72 17.18
#